data_AF-A0A2V8TF28-F1
#
_entry.id   AF-A0A2V8TF28-F1
#
_cell.length_a   1.000
_cell.length_b   1.000
_cell.length_c   1.000
_cell.angle_alpha   90.00
_cell.angle_beta   90.00
_cell.angle_gamma   90.00
#
_symmetry.space_group_name_H-M   'P 1'
#
loop_
_entity.id
_entity.type
_entity.pdbx_description
1 polymer ?
#
loop_
_entity_poly.entity_id
_entity_poly.type
_entity_poly.pdbx_seq_one_letter_code
_entity_poly.pdbx_strand_id
1 'polypeptide(L)'
;MMPATLGNHIAPENLRLILLSYGLDHAYRVISLEEIAHAIPHVRRDEVQSVLEHLAQEGLVTRFSGRYCFNKTIPGELRHSIDELITPSGTIRKRTN
;
A
#
# COMPACT_ATOMS: atom_id res chain seq x y z
N MET A 1 -13.79 8.59 -30.55
CA MET A 1 -14.33 7.55 -29.64
C MET A 1 -13.44 7.53 -28.42
N MET A 2 -13.97 7.91 -27.25
CA MET A 2 -13.29 7.83 -25.96
C MET A 2 -13.57 6.45 -25.35
N PRO A 3 -12.59 5.84 -24.68
CA PRO A 3 -12.71 5.78 -23.23
C PRO A 3 -11.34 5.97 -22.55
N ALA A 4 -11.02 7.20 -22.19
CA ALA A 4 -10.04 7.42 -21.11
C ALA A 4 -10.84 7.36 -19.80
N THR A 5 -11.08 6.14 -19.31
CA THR A 5 -11.45 5.92 -17.91
C THR A 5 -10.51 6.76 -17.06
N LEU A 6 -11.07 7.65 -16.23
CA LEU A 6 -10.38 8.33 -15.13
C LEU A 6 -9.67 7.24 -14.31
N GLY A 7 -8.43 6.96 -14.66
CA GLY A 7 -7.51 6.26 -13.78
C GLY A 7 -7.33 7.23 -12.63
N ASN A 8 -7.95 6.91 -11.50
CA ASN A 8 -7.75 7.62 -10.25
C ASN A 8 -6.28 7.36 -9.88
N HIS A 9 -5.35 8.10 -10.49
CA HIS A 9 -3.92 7.92 -10.35
C HIS A 9 -3.57 8.23 -8.90
N ILE A 10 -3.55 7.19 -8.08
CA ILE A 10 -2.97 7.28 -6.74
C ILE A 10 -1.48 7.48 -6.97
N ALA A 11 -0.94 8.61 -6.49
CA ALA A 11 0.49 8.84 -6.55
C ALA A 11 1.23 7.63 -5.92
N PRO A 12 2.33 7.13 -6.50
CA PRO A 12 3.04 5.95 -6.01
C PRO A 12 3.39 6.03 -4.52
N GLU A 13 3.72 7.23 -4.05
CA GLU A 13 3.99 7.52 -2.63
C GLU A 13 2.78 7.28 -1.73
N ASN A 14 1.57 7.59 -2.21
CA ASN A 14 0.35 7.35 -1.46
C ASN A 14 0.01 5.85 -1.44
N LEU A 15 0.23 5.13 -2.54
CA LEU A 15 0.04 3.68 -2.58
C LEU A 15 0.98 2.97 -1.59
N ARG A 16 2.22 3.44 -1.48
CA ARG A 16 3.18 2.96 -0.47
C ARG A 16 2.62 3.10 0.94
N LEU A 17 2.12 4.27 1.30
CA LEU A 17 1.55 4.52 2.64
C LEU A 17 0.30 3.68 2.90
N ILE A 18 -0.57 3.50 1.89
CA ILE A 18 -1.76 2.64 1.99
C ILE A 18 -1.34 1.19 2.27
N LEU A 19 -0.37 0.66 1.52
CA LEU A 19 0.11 -0.72 1.71
C LEU A 19 0.76 -0.92 3.08
N LEU A 20 1.54 0.05 3.53
CA LEU A 20 2.13 0.02 4.87
C LEU A 20 1.05 0.10 5.96
N SER A 21 0.03 0.94 5.80
CA SER A 21 -1.12 1.01 6.71
C SER A 21 -1.90 -0.30 6.75
N TYR A 22 -2.14 -0.92 5.60
CA TYR A 22 -2.75 -2.25 5.51
C TYR A 22 -1.92 -3.29 6.27
N GLY A 23 -0.60 -3.23 6.10
CA GLY A 23 0.35 -4.09 6.79
C GLY A 23 0.39 -3.91 8.30
N LEU A 24 0.12 -2.70 8.82
CA LEU A 24 0.01 -2.45 10.26
C LEU A 24 -1.21 -3.13 10.88
N ASP A 25 -2.34 -3.15 10.16
CA ASP A 25 -3.57 -3.81 10.59
C ASP A 25 -3.44 -5.35 10.51
N HIS A 26 -2.58 -5.85 9.61
CA HIS A 26 -2.36 -7.27 9.37
C HIS A 26 -0.92 -7.71 9.71
N ALA A 27 -0.31 -7.11 10.73
CA ALA A 27 1.08 -7.36 11.08
C ALA A 27 1.32 -8.87 11.35
N TYR A 28 2.49 -9.37 10.93
CA TYR A 28 2.90 -10.79 11.04
C TYR A 28 2.04 -11.80 10.26
N ARG A 29 1.01 -11.36 9.53
CA ARG A 29 0.24 -12.23 8.63
C ARG A 29 0.94 -12.34 7.27
N VAL A 30 0.97 -13.55 6.72
CA VAL A 30 1.40 -13.80 5.34
C VAL A 30 0.18 -13.70 4.44
N ILE A 31 0.20 -12.74 3.51
CA ILE A 31 -0.94 -12.33 2.70
C ILE A 31 -0.59 -12.46 1.22
N SER A 32 -1.49 -12.99 0.39
CA SER A 32 -1.26 -13.11 -1.05
C SER A 32 -1.41 -11.76 -1.75
N LEU A 33 -0.74 -11.59 -2.90
CA LEU A 33 -0.93 -10.41 -3.76
C LEU A 33 -2.42 -10.19 -4.10
N GLU A 34 -3.16 -11.27 -4.33
CA GLU A 34 -4.59 -11.22 -4.67
C GLU A 34 -5.43 -10.67 -3.52
N GLU A 35 -5.16 -11.08 -2.28
CA GLU A 35 -5.86 -10.60 -1.09
C GLU A 35 -5.58 -9.09 -0.87
N ILE A 36 -4.32 -8.65 -1.05
CA ILE A 36 -3.94 -7.23 -0.93
C ILE A 36 -4.61 -6.40 -2.04
N ALA A 37 -4.56 -6.85 -3.29
CA ALA A 37 -5.17 -6.14 -4.41
C ALA A 37 -6.70 -6.06 -4.27
N HIS A 38 -7.33 -7.07 -3.67
CA HIS A 38 -8.76 -7.04 -3.37
C HIS A 38 -9.11 -6.04 -2.26
N ALA A 39 -8.24 -5.87 -1.27
CA ALA A 39 -8.41 -4.88 -0.21
C ALA A 39 -8.24 -3.42 -0.72
N ILE A 40 -7.57 -3.22 -1.85
CA ILE A 40 -7.32 -1.90 -2.46
C ILE A 40 -7.87 -1.89 -3.90
N PRO A 41 -9.20 -1.95 -4.08
CA PRO A 41 -9.83 -2.18 -5.38
C PRO A 41 -9.64 -1.03 -6.38
N HIS A 42 -9.15 0.13 -5.91
CA HIS A 42 -8.92 1.32 -6.74
C HIS A 42 -7.55 1.35 -7.41
N VAL A 43 -6.71 0.32 -7.19
CA VAL A 43 -5.34 0.26 -7.70
C VAL A 43 -5.15 -1.02 -8.49
N ARG A 44 -4.38 -0.94 -9.59
CA ARG A 44 -4.10 -2.13 -10.40
C ARG A 44 -3.19 -3.09 -9.64
N ARG A 45 -3.43 -4.39 -9.79
CA ARG A 45 -2.62 -5.45 -9.17
C ARG A 45 -1.13 -5.31 -9.49
N ASP A 46 -0.77 -4.95 -10.72
CA ASP A 46 0.63 -4.76 -11.12
C ASP A 46 1.30 -3.59 -10.38
N GLU A 47 0.56 -2.51 -10.10
CA GLU A 47 1.07 -1.37 -9.31
C GLU A 47 1.27 -1.77 -7.85
N VAL A 48 0.31 -2.50 -7.27
CA VAL A 48 0.44 -3.07 -5.93
C VAL A 48 1.67 -3.96 -5.83
N GLN A 49 1.84 -4.87 -6.80
CA GLN A 49 3.01 -5.75 -6.85
C GLN A 49 4.29 -4.94 -6.93
N SER A 50 4.40 -3.97 -7.84
CA SER A 50 5.60 -3.15 -8.01
C SER A 50 5.98 -2.42 -6.71
N VAL A 51 5.02 -1.84 -6.00
CA VAL A 51 5.30 -1.16 -4.73
C VAL A 51 5.67 -2.14 -3.62
N LEU A 52 5.03 -3.31 -3.56
CA LEU A 52 5.40 -4.35 -2.59
C LEU A 52 6.81 -4.90 -2.83
N GLU A 53 7.24 -5.01 -4.08
CA GLU A 53 8.62 -5.37 -4.42
C GLU A 53 9.62 -4.31 -3.94
N HIS A 54 9.33 -3.02 -4.15
CA HIS A 54 10.16 -1.93 -3.61
C HIS A 54 10.21 -1.96 -2.08
N LEU A 55 9.07 -2.13 -1.40
CA LEU A 55 9.01 -2.24 0.05
C LEU A 55 9.81 -3.45 0.58
N ALA A 56 9.83 -4.55 -0.17
CA ALA A 56 10.65 -5.70 0.17
C ALA A 56 12.16 -5.43 0.00
N GLN A 57 12.55 -4.71 -1.06
CA GLN A 57 13.93 -4.26 -1.26
C GLN A 57 14.39 -3.29 -0.17
N GLU A 58 13.50 -2.42 0.31
CA GLU A 58 13.75 -1.50 1.43
C GLU A 58 13.76 -2.20 2.79
N GLY A 59 13.46 -3.50 2.86
CA GLY A 59 13.43 -4.26 4.11
C GLY A 59 12.21 -3.95 5.00
N LEU A 60 11.15 -3.37 4.44
CA LEU A 60 9.89 -3.04 5.13
C LEU A 60 8.85 -4.15 5.03
N VAL A 61 9.02 -5.10 4.11
CA VAL A 61 8.15 -6.25 3.92
C VAL A 61 9.00 -7.49 3.66
N THR A 62 8.59 -8.64 4.16
CA THR A 62 9.20 -9.91 3.76
C THR A 62 8.40 -10.53 2.62
N ARG A 63 9.05 -10.80 1.49
CA ARG A 63 8.46 -11.47 0.33
C ARG A 63 8.63 -12.99 0.42
N PHE A 64 7.56 -13.72 0.14
CA PHE A 64 7.51 -15.18 0.05
C PHE A 64 6.79 -15.60 -1.24
N SER A 65 7.51 -15.80 -2.35
CA SER A 65 6.99 -16.33 -3.64
C SER A 65 5.50 -16.02 -3.93
N GLY A 66 5.16 -14.75 -4.14
CA GLY A 66 3.79 -14.29 -4.42
C GLY A 66 2.94 -13.91 -3.19
N ARG A 67 3.53 -13.99 -2.00
CA ARG A 67 2.95 -13.56 -0.72
C ARG A 67 3.87 -12.57 -0.03
N TYR A 68 3.30 -11.77 0.87
CA TYR A 68 3.96 -10.67 1.54
C TYR A 68 3.62 -10.71 3.04
N CYS A 69 4.59 -10.36 3.88
CA CYS A 69 4.42 -10.28 5.32
C CYS A 69 4.96 -8.96 5.85
N PHE A 70 4.10 -8.20 6.52
CA PHE A 70 4.41 -6.91 7.12
C PHE A 70 4.89 -7.12 8.57
N ASN A 71 6.01 -7.83 8.70
CA ASN A 71 6.63 -8.18 9.99
C ASN A 71 7.83 -7.30 10.35
N LYS A 72 8.06 -6.22 9.59
CA LYS A 72 9.21 -5.33 9.76
C LYS A 72 8.77 -4.03 10.42
N THR A 73 9.67 -3.47 11.21
CA THR A 73 9.44 -2.18 11.85
C THR A 73 9.40 -1.08 10.78
N ILE A 74 8.32 -0.28 10.81
CA ILE A 74 8.19 0.89 9.94
C ILE A 74 8.95 2.06 10.58
N PRO A 75 9.80 2.77 9.83
CA PRO A 75 10.44 4.02 10.26
C PRO A 75 9.44 5.03 10.83
N GLY A 76 9.82 5.76 11.88
CA GLY A 76 8.94 6.72 12.55
C GLY A 76 8.37 7.79 11.61
N GLU A 77 9.15 8.25 10.63
CA GLU A 77 8.71 9.23 9.62
C GLU A 77 7.59 8.70 8.72
N LEU A 78 7.68 7.43 8.33
CA LEU A 78 6.62 6.77 7.55
C LEU A 78 5.40 6.52 8.41
N ARG A 79 5.58 6.15 9.68
CA ARG A 79 4.48 5.99 10.64
C ARG A 79 3.73 7.30 10.84
N HIS A 80 4.43 8.42 10.96
CA HIS A 80 3.83 9.75 11.06
C HIS A 80 3.05 10.11 9.79
N SER A 81 3.66 9.88 8.62
CA SER A 81 2.99 10.08 7.33
C SER A 81 1.71 9.24 7.19
N ILE A 82 1.69 8.01 7.69
CA ILE A 82 0.49 7.16 7.70
C ILE A 82 -0.60 7.80 8.57
N ASP A 83 -0.27 8.23 9.79
CA ASP A 83 -1.26 8.83 10.72
C ASP A 83 -1.84 10.16 10.20
N GLU A 84 -1.01 10.96 9.53
CA GLU A 84 -1.41 12.24 8.96
C GLU A 84 -2.21 12.10 7.67
N LEU A 85 -1.82 11.17 6.78
CA LEU A 85 -2.32 11.11 5.41
C LEU A 85 -3.30 9.97 5.18
N ILE A 86 -3.30 8.91 5.99
CA ILE A 86 -4.16 7.75 5.79
C ILE A 86 -5.27 7.77 6.83
N THR A 87 -6.51 7.70 6.37
CA THR A 87 -7.66 7.50 7.25
C THR A 87 -7.62 6.09 7.82
N PRO A 88 -8.31 5.82 8.95
CA PRO A 88 -8.48 4.46 9.46
C PRO A 88 -9.08 3.48 8.43
N SER A 89 -9.75 3.99 7.39
CA SER A 89 -10.34 3.20 6.30
C SER A 89 -9.37 2.94 5.14
N GLY A 90 -8.09 3.30 5.25
CA GLY A 90 -7.08 3.09 4.21
C GLY A 90 -7.19 4.03 3.02
N THR A 91 -7.91 5.16 3.16
CA THR A 91 -8.03 6.18 2.12
C THR A 91 -7.18 7.41 2.45
N ILE A 92 -6.78 8.17 1.43
CA ILE A 92 -5.94 9.36 1.62
C ILE A 92 -6.81 10.51 2.14
N ARG A 93 -6.42 11.11 3.27
CA ARG A 93 -6.98 12.37 3.75
C ARG A 93 -6.67 13.45 2.73
N LYS A 94 -7.71 14.06 2.17
CA LYS A 94 -7.60 15.14 1.19
C LYS A 94 -6.76 16.27 1.83
N ARG A 95 -5.56 16.53 1.31
CA ARG A 95 -4.74 17.69 1.70
C ARG A 95 -5.57 18.93 1.33
N THR A 96 -6.18 19.55 2.33
CA THR A 96 -6.93 20.80 2.13
C THR A 96 -5.86 21.89 2.12
N ASN A 97 -5.56 22.39 0.94
CA ASN A 97 -4.71 23.56 0.75
C ASN A 97 -5.58 24.81 0.68
#